data_AF-A0A963WBA3-F1
#
_entry.id   AF-A0A963WBA3-F1
#
_cell.length_a   1.000
_cell.length_b   1.000
_cell.length_c   1.000
_cell.angle_alpha   90.00
_cell.angle_beta   90.00
_cell.angle_gamma   90.00
#
_symmetry.space_group_name_H-M   'P 1'
#
loop_
_entity.id
_entity.type
_entity.pdbx_description
1 polymer ?
#
loop_
_entity_poly.entity_id
_entity_poly.type
_entity_poly.pdbx_seq_one_letter_code
_entity_poly.pdbx_strand_id
1 'polypeptide(L)' 'CSGCPSSTATLKHGIEGLLKHYVPEVKEVRAA' A
#
# COMPACT_ATOMS: atom_id res chain seq x y z
N CYS A 1 -16.87 -1.44 -1.74
CA CYS A 1 -15.54 -1.79 -1.18
C CYS A 1 -14.38 -1.58 -2.18
N SER A 2 -14.63 -1.36 -3.48
CA SER A 2 -13.54 -1.24 -4.49
C SER A 2 -13.30 0.17 -5.04
N GLY A 3 -13.85 1.22 -4.40
CA GLY A 3 -13.78 2.58 -4.95
C GLY A 3 -13.92 3.70 -3.92
N CYS A 4 -13.81 3.39 -2.62
CA CYS A 4 -13.77 4.43 -1.61
C CYS A 4 -12.32 4.92 -1.47
N PRO A 5 -12.04 6.23 -1.59
CA PRO A 5 -10.68 6.76 -1.43
C PRO A 5 -10.09 6.42 -0.05
N SER A 6 -10.94 6.31 0.97
CA SER A 6 -10.57 5.82 2.30
C SER A 6 -10.02 4.39 2.27
N SER A 7 -10.70 3.46 1.58
CA SER A 7 -10.24 2.07 1.44
C SER A 7 -8.93 1.97 0.65
N THR A 8 -8.74 2.85 -0.35
CA THR A 8 -7.49 2.90 -1.13
C THR A 8 -6.32 3.39 -0.29
N ALA A 9 -6.54 4.40 0.57
CA ALA A 9 -5.52 4.89 1.48
C ALA A 9 -5.12 3.83 2.52
N THR A 10 -6.09 3.11 3.10
CA THR A 10 -5.81 2.04 4.06
C THR A 10 -5.10 0.86 3.40
N LEU A 11 -5.55 0.42 2.21
CA LEU A 11 -4.89 -0.67 1.48
C LEU A 11 -3.46 -0.30 1.10
N LYS A 12 -3.23 0.91 0.59
CA LYS A 12 -1.88 1.37 0.20
C LYS A 12 -0.90 1.29 1.37
N HIS A 13 -1.28 1.79 2.55
CA HIS A 13 -0.42 1.74 3.73
C HIS A 13 -0.17 0.31 4.21
N GLY A 14 -1.20 -0.55 4.19
CA GLY A 14 -1.05 -1.96 4.57
C GLY A 14 -0.09 -2.71 3.65
N ILE A 15 -0.26 -2.55 2.34
CA ILE A 15 0.59 -3.19 1.32
C ILE A 15 2.02 -2.66 1.39
N GLU A 16 2.21 -1.35 1.56
CA GLU A 16 3.55 -0.76 1.69
C GLU A 16 4.29 -1.26 2.94
N GLY A 17 3.58 -1.40 4.07
CA GLY A 17 4.16 -1.96 5.30
C GLY A 17 4.60 -3.42 5.13
N LEU A 18 3.78 -4.24 4.48
CA LEU A 18 4.12 -5.63 4.17
C LEU A 18 5.33 -5.71 3.22
N LEU A 19 5.32 -4.92 2.15
CA LEU A 19 6.41 -4.92 1.19
C LEU A 19 7.73 -4.47 1.80
N LYS A 20 7.74 -3.46 2.67
CA LYS A 20 8.96 -3.05 3.39
C LYS A 20 9.50 -4.11 4.34
N HIS A 21 8.63 -4.98 4.87
CA HIS A 21 9.04 -6.08 5.73
C HIS A 21 9.74 -7.20 4.92
N TYR A 22 9.17 -7.57 3.78
CA TYR A 22 9.72 -8.64 2.93
C TYR A 22 10.85 -8.16 2.01
N VAL A 23 10.79 -6.90 1.59
CA VAL A 23 11.65 -6.27 0.58
C VAL A 23 11.97 -4.84 1.05
N PRO A 24 12.99 -4.67 1.91
CA PRO A 24 13.28 -3.39 2.58
C PRO A 24 13.71 -2.27 1.62
N GLU A 25 14.03 -2.59 0.37
CA GLU A 25 14.40 -1.64 -0.69
C GLU A 25 13.21 -0.90 -1.31
N VAL A 26 11.96 -1.25 -0.98
CA VAL A 26 10.76 -0.58 -1.50
C VAL A 26 10.63 0.84 -0.93
N LYS A 27 10.68 1.84 -1.82
CA LYS A 27 10.59 3.27 -1.46
C LYS A 27 9.15 3.79 -1.34
N GLU A 28 8.28 3.42 -2.28
CA GLU A 28 6.87 3.83 -2.29
C GLU A 28 6.01 2.85 -3.10
N VAL A 29 4.76 2.65 -2.70
CA VAL A 29 3.77 1.88 -3.47
C VAL A 29 2.77 2.83 -4.13
N ARG A 30 2.63 2.78 -5.46
CA ARG A 30 1.64 3.57 -6.20
C ARG A 30 0.45 2.69 -6.59
N ALA A 31 -0.76 3.21 -6.39
CA ALA A 31 -1.96 2.61 -6.98
C ALA A 31 -1.94 2.91 -8.49
N ALA A 32 -2.27 1.91 -9.31
CA ALA A 32 -2.38 2.02 -10.75
C ALA A 32 -3.66 2.76 -11.18
#